data_AF-A0A1I3MWP8-F1
#
_entry.id   AF-A0A1I3MWP8-F1
#
_cell.length_a   1.000
_cell.length_b   1.000
_cell.length_c   1.000
_cell.angle_alpha   90.00
_cell.angle_beta   90.00
_cell.angle_gamma   90.00
#
_symmetry.space_group_name_H-M   'P 1'
#
loop_
_entity.id
_entity.type
_entity.pdbx_description
1 polymer ?
#
loop_
_entity_poly.entity_id
_entity_poly.type
_entity_poly.pdbx_seq_one_letter_code
_entity_poly.pdbx_strand_id
1 'polypeptide(L)'
;MNEFPAKHRNVSRSRSRSRLFAAVLISMALMMAAGCGSAPNRDDAAANSGSAAGAESPVPAKFEMGQDPLAAAGIEDRQAFLEVFRTVKAAIAKDDMTEVANHILYPLKVNGADGKHRIQTRRDFIDQYKSIMTKEVRDAIANQDEESLFAYKQGVMIGSGELWFGASADSEQVIGLIAVNHDIGRK
;
A
#
# COMPACT_ATOMS: atom_id res chain seq x y z
N MET A 1 56.52 -16.00 21.36
CA MET A 1 55.82 -15.36 22.48
C MET A 1 55.40 -13.97 22.04
N ASN A 2 54.09 -13.69 22.04
CA ASN A 2 53.49 -12.38 22.36
C ASN A 2 51.97 -12.56 22.26
N GLU A 3 51.38 -12.79 23.42
CA GLU A 3 49.95 -12.95 23.66
C GLU A 3 49.25 -11.58 23.57
N PHE A 4 48.18 -11.49 22.78
CA PHE A 4 47.24 -10.37 22.81
C PHE A 4 45.92 -10.85 23.43
N PRO A 5 45.42 -10.22 24.50
CA PRO A 5 44.25 -10.72 25.23
C PRO A 5 42.92 -10.43 24.50
N ALA A 6 42.08 -11.47 24.46
CA ALA A 6 40.73 -11.44 23.94
C ALA A 6 39.80 -10.54 24.76
N LYS A 7 39.15 -9.56 24.11
CA LYS A 7 38.12 -8.71 24.71
C LYS A 7 36.75 -9.36 24.53
N HIS A 8 36.28 -10.05 25.56
CA HIS A 8 34.92 -10.56 25.68
C HIS A 8 33.91 -9.40 25.56
N ARG A 9 33.00 -9.46 24.57
CA ARG A 9 31.82 -8.59 24.50
C ARG A 9 30.60 -9.34 25.05
N ASN A 10 30.02 -8.73 26.07
CA ASN A 10 28.86 -9.22 26.81
C ASN A 10 27.60 -9.18 25.93
N VAL A 11 26.90 -10.31 25.82
CA VAL A 11 25.61 -10.44 25.14
C VAL A 11 24.51 -10.01 26.12
N SER A 12 23.91 -8.84 25.90
CA SER A 12 22.73 -8.41 26.66
C SER A 12 21.47 -9.07 26.08
N ARG A 13 20.95 -10.08 26.80
CA ARG A 13 19.64 -10.69 26.54
C ARG A 13 18.55 -9.75 27.07
N SER A 14 17.81 -9.09 26.17
CA SER A 14 16.54 -8.45 26.53
C SER A 14 15.43 -9.49 26.52
N ARG A 15 14.92 -9.86 27.71
CA ARG A 15 13.71 -10.67 27.88
C ARG A 15 12.55 -9.80 28.35
N SER A 16 11.48 -9.83 27.56
CA SER A 16 10.07 -9.90 27.95
C SER A 16 9.43 -8.72 28.71
N ARG A 17 8.24 -8.31 28.26
CA ARG A 17 6.97 -8.56 28.98
C ARG A 17 5.77 -7.98 28.22
N SER A 18 4.99 -8.87 27.61
CA SER A 18 3.61 -8.63 27.19
C SER A 18 2.75 -8.23 28.39
N ARG A 19 1.90 -7.20 28.23
CA ARG A 19 0.88 -6.83 29.22
C ARG A 19 -0.51 -7.03 28.59
N LEU A 20 -1.14 -8.15 28.94
CA LEU A 20 -2.56 -8.43 28.78
C LEU A 20 -3.25 -8.07 30.10
N PHE A 21 -4.10 -7.04 30.12
CA PHE A 21 -5.10 -6.75 31.16
C PHE A 21 -6.08 -5.71 30.57
N ALA A 22 -7.39 -5.69 30.77
CA ALA A 22 -8.37 -6.61 31.29
C ALA A 22 -9.73 -6.04 30.81
N ALA A 23 -10.67 -6.92 30.45
CA ALA A 23 -12.03 -6.52 30.12
C ALA A 23 -12.77 -6.02 31.38
N VAL A 24 -13.50 -4.90 31.27
CA VAL A 24 -14.48 -4.47 32.28
C VAL A 24 -15.82 -4.34 31.60
N LEU A 25 -16.69 -5.30 31.92
CA LEU A 25 -18.12 -5.33 31.62
C LEU A 25 -18.84 -4.39 32.59
N ILE A 26 -19.65 -3.47 32.08
CA ILE A 26 -20.66 -2.77 32.88
C ILE A 26 -22.03 -3.07 32.27
N SER A 27 -22.75 -3.95 32.96
CA SER A 27 -24.15 -4.28 32.76
C SER A 27 -25.03 -3.40 33.65
N MET A 28 -26.34 -3.43 33.37
CA MET A 28 -27.48 -2.93 34.17
C MET A 28 -27.75 -1.42 34.10
N ALA A 29 -28.99 -0.92 33.96
CA ALA A 29 -30.28 -1.55 34.24
C ALA A 29 -31.43 -0.95 33.41
N LEU A 30 -32.48 -1.78 33.33
CA LEU A 30 -33.79 -1.64 32.73
C LEU A 30 -34.68 -0.65 33.51
N MET A 31 -35.47 0.19 32.83
CA MET A 31 -36.67 0.79 33.43
C MET A 31 -37.81 0.84 32.40
N MET A 32 -38.87 0.09 32.71
CA MET A 32 -40.13 0.00 31.99
C MET A 32 -41.07 1.13 32.41
N ALA A 33 -41.80 1.72 31.45
CA ALA A 33 -43.10 2.33 31.71
C ALA A 33 -43.97 2.26 30.45
N ALA A 34 -45.15 1.67 30.62
CA ALA A 34 -46.24 1.60 29.65
C ALA A 34 -47.06 2.90 29.64
N GLY A 35 -47.67 3.25 28.51
CA GLY A 35 -48.70 4.29 28.45
C GLY A 35 -49.19 4.59 27.04
N CYS A 36 -50.46 4.27 26.77
CA CYS A 36 -51.19 4.43 25.49
C CYS A 36 -51.50 5.88 25.11
N GLY A 37 -51.74 6.15 23.82
CA GLY A 37 -52.60 7.28 23.41
C GLY A 37 -52.39 7.86 22.01
N SER A 38 -53.30 7.48 21.10
CA SER A 38 -53.89 8.27 20.00
C SER A 38 -53.01 8.98 18.95
N ALA A 39 -53.15 8.56 17.69
CA ALA A 39 -52.94 9.42 16.52
C ALA A 39 -54.03 10.51 16.46
N PRO A 40 -53.70 11.71 15.94
CA PRO A 40 -54.13 11.98 14.56
C PRO A 40 -53.12 12.75 13.70
N ASN A 41 -53.37 12.60 12.41
CA ASN A 41 -52.76 13.18 11.22
C ASN A 41 -52.29 14.65 11.33
N ARG A 42 -51.07 14.93 10.84
CA ARG A 42 -50.72 16.21 10.21
C ARG A 42 -49.83 15.92 9.00
N ASP A 43 -50.44 16.09 7.83
CA ASP A 43 -49.76 16.32 6.57
C ASP A 43 -48.93 17.61 6.68
N ASP A 44 -47.64 17.53 6.41
CA ASP A 44 -46.87 18.64 5.86
C ASP A 44 -45.72 18.04 5.03
N ALA A 45 -46.02 17.86 3.75
CA ALA A 45 -45.07 17.58 2.71
C ALA A 45 -44.13 18.79 2.55
N ALA A 46 -43.01 18.79 3.27
CA ALA A 46 -41.84 19.57 2.90
C ALA A 46 -40.94 18.71 2.03
N ALA A 47 -41.24 18.69 0.74
CA ALA A 47 -40.29 18.29 -0.29
C ALA A 47 -39.12 19.29 -0.27
N ASN A 48 -38.07 18.97 0.47
CA ASN A 48 -36.75 19.50 0.21
C ASN A 48 -35.95 18.41 -0.52
N SER A 49 -36.04 18.42 -1.84
CA SER A 49 -35.15 17.67 -2.73
C SER A 49 -33.73 18.14 -2.49
N GLY A 50 -32.99 17.41 -1.65
CA GLY A 50 -31.56 17.56 -1.46
C GLY A 50 -30.86 17.36 -2.79
N SER A 51 -30.43 18.46 -3.40
CA SER A 51 -29.54 18.46 -4.54
C SER A 51 -28.25 17.75 -4.16
N ALA A 52 -27.91 16.77 -4.99
CA ALA A 52 -26.60 16.18 -5.07
C ALA A 52 -25.51 17.25 -5.25
N ALA A 53 -24.39 17.06 -4.55
CA ALA A 53 -23.01 17.23 -5.02
C ALA A 53 -22.10 17.47 -3.82
N GLY A 54 -21.05 16.65 -3.67
CA GLY A 54 -20.03 16.87 -2.65
C GLY A 54 -19.42 15.60 -2.06
N ALA A 55 -19.30 14.51 -2.82
CA ALA A 55 -18.22 13.57 -2.54
C ALA A 55 -16.93 14.26 -2.97
N GLU A 56 -16.33 15.02 -2.06
CA GLU A 56 -14.99 15.58 -2.23
C GLU A 56 -14.02 14.38 -2.31
N SER A 57 -13.82 13.92 -3.54
CA SER A 57 -12.61 13.19 -3.91
C SER A 57 -11.42 14.06 -3.49
N PRO A 58 -10.32 13.48 -2.99
CA PRO A 58 -9.16 14.28 -2.63
C PRO A 58 -8.72 15.05 -3.86
N VAL A 59 -8.91 16.36 -3.84
CA VAL A 59 -8.41 17.25 -4.88
C VAL A 59 -6.90 17.05 -4.86
N PRO A 60 -6.25 16.65 -5.97
CA PRO A 60 -4.79 16.63 -6.00
C PRO A 60 -4.33 18.04 -5.63
N ALA A 61 -3.43 18.11 -4.64
CA ALA A 61 -2.77 19.36 -4.34
C ALA A 61 -2.25 19.92 -5.66
N LYS A 62 -2.67 21.15 -5.96
CA LYS A 62 -2.23 21.91 -7.13
C LYS A 62 -0.71 21.81 -7.16
N PHE A 63 -0.17 21.05 -8.11
CA PHE A 63 1.27 20.94 -8.31
C PHE A 63 1.78 22.38 -8.53
N GLU A 64 2.60 22.88 -7.61
CA GLU A 64 3.29 24.15 -7.79
C GLU A 64 4.06 24.06 -9.12
N MET A 65 3.89 25.05 -10.00
CA MET A 65 4.54 25.02 -11.31
C MET A 65 6.06 24.89 -11.12
N GLY A 66 6.60 23.72 -11.49
CA GLY A 66 8.02 23.40 -11.36
C GLY A 66 8.36 22.28 -10.36
N GLN A 67 7.40 21.73 -9.60
CA GLN A 67 7.65 20.54 -8.78
C GLN A 67 7.38 19.26 -9.57
N ASP A 68 8.32 18.32 -9.52
CA ASP A 68 8.18 17.00 -10.11
C ASP A 68 7.00 16.25 -9.45
N PRO A 69 6.03 15.72 -10.22
CA PRO A 69 4.92 14.96 -9.65
C PRO A 69 5.38 13.80 -8.76
N LEU A 70 6.52 13.18 -9.06
CA LEU A 70 7.05 12.04 -8.32
C LEU A 70 7.60 12.41 -6.93
N ALA A 71 7.88 13.69 -6.68
CA ALA A 71 8.34 14.16 -5.37
C ALA A 71 7.31 13.87 -4.25
N ALA A 72 6.02 13.78 -4.58
CA ALA A 72 4.98 13.38 -3.63
C ALA A 72 5.17 11.95 -3.08
N ALA A 73 5.86 11.08 -3.83
CA ALA A 73 6.28 9.74 -3.43
C ALA A 73 7.68 9.70 -2.77
N GLY A 74 8.30 10.86 -2.55
CA GLY A 74 9.66 10.96 -2.04
C GLY A 74 10.73 10.54 -3.05
N ILE A 75 10.40 10.52 -4.36
CA ILE A 75 11.36 10.22 -5.42
C ILE A 75 12.00 11.54 -5.88
N GLU A 76 13.33 11.60 -5.80
CA GLU A 76 14.08 12.82 -6.08
C GLU A 76 14.56 12.90 -7.54
N ASP A 77 14.81 11.74 -8.16
CA ASP A 77 15.26 11.63 -9.55
C ASP A 77 14.20 10.93 -10.43
N ARG A 78 13.51 11.73 -11.24
CA ARG A 78 12.51 11.22 -12.19
C ARG A 78 13.12 10.43 -13.34
N GLN A 79 14.32 10.75 -13.81
CA GLN A 79 14.92 9.99 -14.91
C GLN A 79 15.31 8.60 -14.42
N ALA A 80 15.93 8.51 -13.24
CA ALA A 80 16.23 7.22 -12.60
C ALA A 80 14.95 6.40 -12.39
N PHE A 81 13.84 7.04 -11.98
CA PHE A 81 12.55 6.35 -11.87
C PHE A 81 12.07 5.80 -13.22
N LEU A 82 12.07 6.62 -14.27
CA LEU A 82 11.56 6.23 -15.59
C LEU A 82 12.41 5.10 -16.18
N GLU A 83 13.71 5.09 -15.96
CA GLU A 83 14.60 3.99 -16.35
C GLU A 83 14.22 2.68 -15.66
N VAL A 84 14.01 2.69 -14.34
CA VAL A 84 13.56 1.51 -13.59
C VAL A 84 12.16 1.07 -14.02
N PHE A 85 11.23 2.00 -14.17
CA PHE A 85 9.87 1.71 -14.63
C PHE A 85 9.86 1.03 -16.01
N ARG A 86 10.59 1.58 -16.99
CA ARG A 86 10.72 0.99 -18.33
C ARG A 86 11.36 -0.39 -18.28
N THR A 87 12.39 -0.56 -17.46
CA THR A 87 13.10 -1.83 -17.29
C THR A 87 12.16 -2.90 -16.74
N VAL A 88 11.42 -2.59 -15.66
CA VAL A 88 10.45 -3.52 -15.06
C VAL A 88 9.30 -3.81 -16.02
N LYS A 89 8.76 -2.79 -16.71
CA LYS A 89 7.70 -2.96 -17.72
C LYS A 89 8.15 -3.92 -18.84
N ALA A 90 9.37 -3.74 -19.36
CA ALA A 90 9.93 -4.61 -20.39
C ALA A 90 10.23 -6.03 -19.88
N ALA A 91 10.74 -6.18 -18.66
CA ALA A 91 11.00 -7.47 -18.04
C ALA A 91 9.71 -8.27 -17.84
N ILE A 92 8.65 -7.63 -17.34
CA ILE A 92 7.33 -8.25 -17.22
C ILE A 92 6.81 -8.66 -18.60
N ALA A 93 6.90 -7.80 -19.61
CA ALA A 93 6.47 -8.15 -20.98
C ALA A 93 7.18 -9.39 -21.55
N LYS A 94 8.41 -9.67 -21.13
CA LYS A 94 9.23 -10.80 -21.58
C LYS A 94 9.17 -12.03 -20.66
N ASP A 95 8.37 -12.00 -19.59
CA ASP A 95 8.39 -13.03 -18.53
C ASP A 95 9.77 -13.20 -17.86
N ASP A 96 10.61 -12.15 -17.86
CA ASP A 96 11.90 -12.16 -17.19
C ASP A 96 11.74 -11.91 -15.68
N MET A 97 11.34 -12.97 -14.98
CA MET A 97 11.12 -12.94 -13.54
C MET A 97 12.39 -12.59 -12.75
N THR A 98 13.58 -12.92 -13.27
CA THR A 98 14.84 -12.62 -12.58
C THR A 98 15.09 -11.12 -12.59
N GLU A 99 14.88 -10.49 -13.74
CA GLU A 99 15.08 -9.05 -13.88
C GLU A 99 14.05 -8.26 -13.06
N VAL A 100 12.77 -8.67 -13.08
CA VAL A 100 11.77 -8.05 -12.18
C VAL A 100 12.21 -8.15 -10.72
N ALA A 101 12.73 -9.31 -10.31
CA ALA A 101 13.16 -9.56 -8.95
C ALA A 101 14.44 -8.79 -8.53
N ASN A 102 15.18 -8.24 -9.49
CA ASN A 102 16.31 -7.33 -9.23
C ASN A 102 15.82 -5.93 -8.85
N HIS A 103 14.64 -5.52 -9.35
CA HIS A 103 14.04 -4.20 -9.13
C HIS A 103 12.95 -4.20 -8.04
N ILE A 104 13.03 -5.12 -7.09
CA ILE A 104 12.13 -5.16 -5.92
C ILE A 104 12.85 -4.64 -4.69
N LEU A 105 12.21 -3.73 -3.98
CA LEU A 105 12.60 -3.32 -2.64
C LEU A 105 11.97 -4.26 -1.62
N TYR A 106 12.73 -5.27 -1.20
CA TYR A 106 12.26 -6.28 -0.26
C TYR A 106 12.16 -5.72 1.19
N PRO A 107 11.17 -6.17 1.98
CA PRO A 107 10.14 -7.16 1.62
C PRO A 107 9.01 -6.59 0.75
N LEU A 108 8.65 -7.28 -0.32
CA LEU A 108 7.53 -6.91 -1.20
C LEU A 108 6.20 -7.20 -0.50
N LYS A 109 5.31 -6.21 -0.45
CA LYS A 109 3.93 -6.41 0.02
C LYS A 109 3.12 -7.05 -1.10
N VAL A 110 2.45 -8.16 -0.83
CA VAL A 110 1.55 -8.81 -1.79
C VAL A 110 0.17 -8.90 -1.18
N ASN A 111 -0.83 -8.36 -1.87
CA ASN A 111 -2.22 -8.43 -1.47
C ASN A 111 -3.02 -9.15 -2.56
N GLY A 112 -3.60 -10.30 -2.22
CA GLY A 112 -4.39 -11.14 -3.12
C GLY A 112 -5.80 -11.40 -2.58
N ALA A 113 -6.57 -12.20 -3.31
CA ALA A 113 -7.88 -12.70 -2.84
C ALA A 113 -7.78 -13.48 -1.51
N ASP A 114 -6.68 -14.23 -1.32
CA ASP A 114 -6.42 -15.02 -0.12
C ASP A 114 -5.87 -14.19 1.07
N GLY A 115 -5.72 -12.87 0.88
CA GLY A 115 -5.28 -11.94 1.91
C GLY A 115 -3.92 -11.30 1.65
N LYS A 116 -3.29 -10.82 2.73
CA LYS A 116 -2.07 -10.00 2.68
C LYS A 116 -0.88 -10.76 3.21
N HIS A 117 0.22 -10.77 2.48
CA HIS A 117 1.48 -11.38 2.90
C HIS A 117 2.68 -10.57 2.40
N ARG A 118 3.89 -11.03 2.75
CA ARG A 118 5.15 -10.40 2.32
C ARG A 118 6.09 -11.42 1.72
N ILE A 119 6.66 -11.08 0.57
CA ILE A 119 7.75 -11.82 -0.04
C ILE A 119 9.07 -11.25 0.48
N GLN A 120 9.90 -12.09 1.08
CA GLN A 120 11.10 -11.64 1.81
C GLN A 120 12.33 -11.58 0.91
N THR A 121 12.41 -12.46 -0.09
CA THR A 121 13.63 -12.63 -0.87
C THR A 121 13.34 -12.71 -2.37
N ARG A 122 14.40 -12.51 -3.15
CA ARG A 122 14.40 -12.71 -4.61
C ARG A 122 13.91 -14.08 -5.01
N ARG A 123 14.42 -15.12 -4.36
CA ARG A 123 14.05 -16.51 -4.65
C ARG A 123 12.56 -16.74 -4.39
N ASP A 124 12.06 -16.29 -3.24
CA ASP A 124 10.65 -16.50 -2.88
C ASP A 124 9.70 -15.78 -3.86
N PHE A 125 10.11 -14.65 -4.44
CA PHE A 125 9.37 -13.96 -5.50
C PHE A 125 9.38 -14.75 -6.80
N ILE A 126 10.53 -15.25 -7.22
CA ILE A 126 10.67 -16.06 -8.44
C ILE A 126 9.80 -17.33 -8.34
N ASP A 127 9.85 -18.02 -7.19
CA ASP A 127 9.06 -19.23 -6.94
C ASP A 127 7.54 -18.98 -7.02
N GLN A 128 7.10 -17.76 -6.70
CA GLN A 128 5.69 -17.34 -6.68
C GLN A 128 5.34 -16.38 -7.84
N TYR A 129 6.22 -16.20 -8.82
CA TYR A 129 6.09 -15.14 -9.82
C TYR A 129 4.75 -15.20 -10.56
N LYS A 130 4.35 -16.41 -10.99
CA LYS A 130 3.11 -16.60 -11.76
C LYS A 130 1.83 -16.34 -10.95
N SER A 131 1.84 -16.58 -9.64
CA SER A 131 0.68 -16.29 -8.79
C SER A 131 0.58 -14.80 -8.43
N ILE A 132 1.71 -14.09 -8.40
CA ILE A 132 1.77 -12.65 -8.09
C ILE A 132 1.53 -11.80 -9.34
N MET A 133 2.20 -12.12 -10.45
CA MET A 133 2.13 -11.39 -11.71
C MET A 133 1.01 -11.94 -12.61
N THR A 134 -0.23 -11.82 -12.11
CA THR A 134 -1.43 -12.24 -12.84
C THR A 134 -1.66 -11.40 -14.09
N LYS A 135 -2.61 -11.83 -14.94
CA LYS A 135 -2.94 -11.09 -16.17
C LYS A 135 -3.28 -9.62 -15.89
N GLU A 136 -4.06 -9.37 -14.83
CA GLU A 136 -4.46 -8.02 -14.42
C GLU A 136 -3.24 -7.14 -14.09
N VAL A 137 -2.31 -7.65 -13.28
CA VAL A 137 -1.07 -6.94 -12.92
C VAL A 137 -0.22 -6.64 -14.16
N ARG A 138 -0.11 -7.63 -15.06
CA ARG A 138 0.62 -7.49 -16.33
C ARG A 138 0.00 -6.43 -17.23
N ASP A 139 -1.33 -6.44 -17.36
CA ASP A 139 -2.05 -5.48 -18.17
C ASP A 139 -1.93 -4.06 -17.60
N ALA A 140 -1.98 -3.91 -16.27
CA ALA A 140 -1.86 -2.62 -15.60
C ALA A 140 -0.57 -1.90 -15.96
N ILE A 141 0.59 -2.58 -15.85
CA ILE A 141 1.87 -1.97 -16.22
C ILE A 141 2.07 -1.84 -17.73
N ALA A 142 1.54 -2.78 -18.53
CA ALA A 142 1.61 -2.70 -19.98
C ALA A 142 0.90 -1.43 -20.50
N ASN A 143 -0.28 -1.12 -19.95
CA ASN A 143 -1.12 -0.01 -20.37
C ASN A 143 -0.77 1.33 -19.70
N GLN A 144 0.03 1.33 -18.64
CA GLN A 144 0.44 2.57 -17.97
C GLN A 144 1.39 3.39 -18.87
N ASP A 145 1.02 4.64 -19.10
CA ASP A 145 1.86 5.66 -19.75
C ASP A 145 2.71 6.40 -18.71
N GLU A 146 3.93 6.76 -19.10
CA GLU A 146 4.91 7.48 -18.28
C GLU A 146 4.54 8.95 -18.05
N GLU A 147 3.77 9.53 -18.98
CA GLU A 147 3.29 10.91 -18.87
C GLU A 147 2.08 11.03 -17.95
N SER A 148 1.39 9.90 -17.67
CA SER A 148 0.21 9.84 -16.81
C SER A 148 0.47 9.18 -15.45
N LEU A 149 1.73 9.14 -15.01
CA LEU A 149 2.08 8.60 -13.70
C LEU A 149 1.57 9.49 -12.58
N PHE A 150 0.88 8.87 -11.63
CA PHE A 150 0.41 9.53 -10.42
C PHE A 150 1.18 9.01 -9.20
N ALA A 151 1.74 9.94 -8.45
CA ALA A 151 2.46 9.67 -7.22
C ALA A 151 1.67 10.14 -6.01
N TYR A 152 1.69 9.32 -4.96
CA TYR A 152 1.14 9.62 -3.65
C TYR A 152 2.22 9.39 -2.60
N LYS A 153 1.94 9.75 -1.35
CA LYS A 153 2.84 9.51 -0.21
C LYS A 153 3.27 8.04 -0.03
N GLN A 154 2.51 7.09 -0.58
CA GLN A 154 2.82 5.66 -0.53
C GLN A 154 3.80 5.21 -1.63
N GLY A 155 3.94 5.97 -2.71
CA GLY A 155 4.68 5.56 -3.90
C GLY A 155 4.02 6.04 -5.19
N VAL A 156 4.60 5.63 -6.32
CA VAL A 156 4.02 5.81 -7.66
C VAL A 156 3.09 4.65 -7.94
N MET A 157 1.84 4.96 -8.22
CA MET A 157 0.79 3.99 -8.48
C MET A 157 0.72 3.65 -9.97
N ILE A 158 0.61 2.36 -10.29
CA ILE A 158 0.45 1.86 -11.65
C ILE A 158 -0.93 1.23 -11.79
N GLY A 159 -1.60 1.52 -12.90
CA GLY A 159 -2.98 1.08 -13.14
C GLY A 159 -3.94 1.69 -12.12
N SER A 160 -4.82 0.86 -11.57
CA SER A 160 -5.72 1.23 -10.46
C SER A 160 -5.12 0.92 -9.08
N GLY A 161 -3.83 0.60 -9.04
CA GLY A 161 -3.09 0.26 -7.82
C GLY A 161 -2.57 -1.16 -7.79
N GLU A 162 -2.53 -1.87 -8.92
CA GLU A 162 -2.01 -3.24 -9.05
C GLU A 162 -0.51 -3.29 -8.72
N LEU A 163 0.26 -2.26 -9.08
CA LEU A 163 1.67 -2.15 -8.72
C LEU A 163 1.97 -0.80 -8.07
N TRP A 164 2.93 -0.83 -7.16
CA TRP A 164 3.46 0.36 -6.52
C TRP A 164 4.98 0.36 -6.57
N PHE A 165 5.54 1.47 -7.03
CA PHE A 165 6.97 1.75 -6.97
C PHE A 165 7.26 2.75 -5.86
N GLY A 166 8.46 2.65 -5.28
CA GLY A 166 8.97 3.62 -4.32
C GLY A 166 10.49 3.72 -4.39
N ALA A 167 11.05 4.51 -3.48
CA ALA A 167 12.48 4.68 -3.30
C ALA A 167 12.90 4.24 -1.88
N SER A 168 14.16 3.83 -1.73
CA SER A 168 14.78 3.68 -0.41
C SER A 168 14.93 5.05 0.28
N ALA A 169 15.11 5.05 1.60
CA ALA A 169 15.26 6.28 2.40
C ALA A 169 16.70 6.82 2.42
N ASP A 170 17.59 6.23 1.62
CA ASP A 170 19.00 6.59 1.56
C ASP A 170 19.21 7.85 0.70
N SER A 171 20.36 8.52 0.88
CA SER A 171 20.73 9.66 0.03
C SER A 171 20.97 9.27 -1.43
N GLU A 172 21.40 8.03 -1.66
CA GLU A 172 21.46 7.41 -2.98
C GLU A 172 20.26 6.47 -3.09
N GLN A 173 19.14 7.00 -3.58
CA GLN A 173 17.88 6.28 -3.64
C GLN A 173 17.97 5.05 -4.53
N VAL A 174 17.60 3.90 -4.00
CA VAL A 174 17.30 2.71 -4.80
C VAL A 174 15.81 2.72 -5.12
N ILE A 175 15.45 2.75 -6.40
CA ILE A 175 14.07 2.74 -6.87
C ILE A 175 13.65 1.30 -7.20
N GLY A 176 12.42 0.92 -6.82
CA GLY A 176 11.89 -0.38 -7.17
C GLY A 176 10.46 -0.62 -6.74
N LEU A 177 9.96 -1.82 -7.04
CA LEU A 177 8.64 -2.30 -6.65
C LEU A 177 8.57 -2.51 -5.13
N ILE A 178 7.52 -1.98 -4.51
CA ILE A 178 7.26 -2.07 -3.06
C ILE A 178 5.97 -2.84 -2.75
N ALA A 179 5.03 -2.92 -3.71
CA ALA A 179 3.82 -3.71 -3.55
C ALA A 179 3.26 -4.22 -4.88
N VAL A 180 2.61 -5.38 -4.82
CA VAL A 180 1.74 -5.94 -5.86
C VAL A 180 0.38 -6.27 -5.26
N ASN A 181 -0.67 -5.85 -5.93
CA ASN A 181 -2.06 -6.15 -5.63
C ASN A 181 -2.64 -6.93 -6.80
N HIS A 182 -3.18 -8.12 -6.57
CA HIS A 182 -3.74 -8.95 -7.62
C HIS A 182 -5.10 -9.54 -7.21
N ASP A 183 -6.05 -9.65 -8.14
CA ASP A 183 -7.35 -10.29 -7.91
C ASP A 183 -8.16 -9.71 -6.73
N ILE A 184 -7.92 -8.44 -6.36
CA ILE A 184 -8.66 -7.80 -5.26
C ILE A 184 -10.10 -7.55 -5.71
N GLY A 185 -11.06 -8.10 -4.96
CA GLY A 185 -12.48 -7.89 -5.24
C GLY A 185 -13.09 -8.88 -6.23
N ARG A 186 -12.31 -9.84 -6.76
CA ARG A 186 -12.86 -10.99 -7.48
C ARG A 186 -13.22 -12.09 -6.48
N LYS A 187 -14.51 -12.41 -6.36
CA LYS A 187 -15.04 -13.53 -5.57
C LYS A 187 -15.32 -14.71 -6.48
#